data_AF-A0A9E0IQT7-F1
#
_entry.id   AF-A0A9E0IQT7-F1
#
_cell.length_a   1.000
_cell.length_b   1.000
_cell.length_c   1.000
_cell.angle_alpha   90.00
_cell.angle_beta   90.00
_cell.angle_gamma   90.00
#
_symmetry.space_group_name_H-M   'P 1'
#
loop_
_entity.id
_entity.type
_entity.pdbx_description
1 polymer ?
#
loop_
_entity_poly.entity_id
_entity_poly.type
_entity_poly.pdbx_seq_one_letter_code
_entity_poly.pdbx_strand_id
1 'polypeptide(L)'
;MRTARAIALGLAASLLVVTGGATARAERVRPPRCGEPRPAPARLTSLRQLDWCNHDYGGHKGPLRAGRGSLHLYRQLDRPHDTINTRLAGVVYGDLDGDRQVEAAVILHIVSWFPGPTETRTSERTTLYLYQLGPTGPTELGRVDVAGPVRAVTIHRGVIDVVGADRRRERYQHQGDDGLVLVPRSP
;
A
#
# COMPACT_ATOMS: atom_id res chain seq x y z
N MET A 1 64.91 34.41 26.69
CA MET A 1 63.69 35.13 26.27
C MET A 1 62.76 34.09 25.65
N ARG A 2 61.55 33.92 26.18
CA ARG A 2 60.62 32.82 25.88
C ARG A 2 59.76 33.18 24.67
N THR A 3 59.76 32.37 23.62
CA THR A 3 58.81 32.45 22.49
C THR A 3 57.58 31.60 22.79
N ALA A 4 56.41 32.25 22.78
CA ALA A 4 55.11 31.65 23.06
C ALA A 4 54.59 30.85 21.85
N ARG A 5 54.10 29.63 22.11
CA ARG A 5 53.28 28.86 21.16
C ARG A 5 51.83 29.33 21.28
N ALA A 6 51.25 29.84 20.20
CA ALA A 6 49.82 30.07 20.08
C ALA A 6 49.12 28.76 19.68
N ILE A 7 48.15 28.32 20.49
CA ILE A 7 47.25 27.21 20.17
C ILE A 7 45.97 27.85 19.60
N ALA A 8 45.72 27.65 18.31
CA ALA A 8 44.45 28.04 17.69
C ALA A 8 43.40 26.97 17.99
N LEU A 9 42.43 27.28 18.86
CA LEU A 9 41.20 26.51 19.00
C LEU A 9 40.21 27.00 17.92
N GLY A 10 40.04 26.21 16.86
CA GLY A 10 38.96 26.38 15.89
C GLY A 10 37.67 25.79 16.43
N LEU A 11 36.68 26.64 16.70
CA LEU A 11 35.32 26.26 17.04
C LEU A 11 34.68 25.41 15.93
N ALA A 12 34.39 24.14 16.22
CA ALA A 12 33.54 23.32 15.38
C ALA A 12 32.08 23.79 15.53
N ALA A 13 31.56 24.46 14.50
CA ALA A 13 30.14 24.80 14.42
C ALA A 13 29.34 23.50 14.17
N SER A 14 28.67 22.99 15.21
CA SER A 14 27.72 21.89 15.07
C SER A 14 26.48 22.40 14.33
N LEU A 15 26.36 22.01 13.05
CA LEU A 15 25.15 22.22 12.27
C LEU A 15 24.05 21.32 12.84
N LEU A 16 23.18 21.88 13.68
CA LEU A 16 22.00 21.18 14.19
C LEU A 16 20.99 21.07 13.04
N VAL A 17 21.02 19.95 12.31
CA VAL A 17 19.97 19.63 11.33
C VAL A 17 18.70 19.33 12.12
N VAL A 18 17.83 20.33 12.23
CA VAL A 18 16.44 20.14 12.68
C VAL A 18 15.74 19.36 11.58
N THR A 19 15.84 18.03 11.64
CA THR A 19 14.95 17.16 10.88
C THR A 19 13.56 17.40 11.44
N GLY A 20 12.79 18.24 10.76
CA GLY A 20 11.35 18.37 10.95
C GLY A 20 10.69 17.06 10.59
N GLY A 21 10.86 16.05 11.43
CA GLY A 21 10.24 14.75 11.29
C GLY A 21 8.77 14.92 11.56
N ALA A 22 7.99 15.13 10.50
CA ALA A 22 6.57 14.85 10.54
C ALA A 22 6.42 13.43 11.09
N THR A 23 5.92 13.31 12.31
CA THR A 23 5.66 12.01 12.91
C THR A 23 4.59 11.34 12.07
N ALA A 24 4.94 10.22 11.42
CA ALA A 24 3.98 9.48 10.64
C ALA A 24 2.84 9.03 11.55
N ARG A 25 1.61 9.34 11.14
CA ARG A 25 0.41 9.03 11.91
C ARG A 25 -0.29 7.84 11.29
N ALA A 26 -0.79 6.95 12.15
CA ALA A 26 -1.66 5.88 11.72
C ALA A 26 -2.94 6.46 11.11
N GLU A 27 -3.16 6.21 9.82
CA GLU A 27 -4.37 6.58 9.11
C GLU A 27 -5.40 5.45 9.25
N ARG A 28 -6.64 5.81 9.57
CA ARG A 28 -7.74 4.83 9.66
C ARG A 28 -8.15 4.41 8.25
N VAL A 29 -8.14 3.10 8.02
CA VAL A 29 -8.65 2.52 6.78
C VAL A 29 -10.17 2.65 6.78
N ARG A 30 -10.69 3.33 5.76
CA ARG A 30 -12.13 3.47 5.51
C ARG A 30 -12.37 3.33 4.01
N PRO A 31 -13.47 2.69 3.60
CA PRO A 31 -13.83 2.66 2.20
C PRO A 31 -14.03 4.10 1.69
N PRO A 32 -13.42 4.47 0.55
CA PRO A 32 -13.67 5.77 -0.04
C PRO A 32 -15.12 5.87 -0.53
N ARG A 33 -15.59 7.09 -0.73
CA ARG A 33 -16.87 7.33 -1.41
C ARG A 33 -16.68 7.04 -2.89
N CYS A 34 -17.12 5.88 -3.33
CA CYS A 34 -17.04 5.47 -4.72
C CYS A 34 -18.30 5.86 -5.50
N GLY A 35 -18.12 6.19 -6.77
CA GLY A 35 -19.18 6.52 -7.71
C GLY A 35 -18.77 6.11 -9.13
N GLU A 36 -19.49 6.62 -10.12
CA GLU A 36 -19.19 6.39 -11.52
C GLU A 36 -17.75 6.81 -11.88
N PRO A 37 -17.11 6.14 -12.86
CA PRO A 37 -15.80 6.52 -13.33
C PRO A 37 -15.75 7.99 -13.74
N ARG A 38 -14.77 8.72 -13.21
CA ARG A 38 -14.51 10.10 -13.63
C ARG A 38 -13.48 10.11 -14.76
N PRO A 39 -13.52 11.08 -15.68
CA PRO A 39 -12.46 11.26 -16.66
C PRO A 39 -11.11 11.34 -15.97
N ALA A 40 -10.16 10.51 -16.40
CA ALA A 40 -8.80 10.56 -15.89
C ALA A 40 -8.15 11.91 -16.26
N PRO A 41 -7.31 12.50 -15.39
CA PRO A 41 -6.55 13.68 -15.78
C PRO A 41 -5.62 13.35 -16.95
N ALA A 42 -5.38 14.33 -17.83
CA ALA A 42 -4.46 14.18 -18.97
C ALA A 42 -3.04 13.77 -18.54
N ARG A 43 -2.64 14.17 -17.32
CA ARG A 43 -1.41 13.73 -16.67
C ARG A 43 -1.66 13.52 -15.19
N LEU A 44 -1.25 12.37 -14.68
CA LEU A 44 -1.25 12.07 -13.25
C LEU A 44 0.01 12.69 -12.62
N THR A 45 -0.17 13.60 -11.66
CA THR A 45 0.94 14.22 -10.91
C THR A 45 0.99 13.77 -9.46
N SER A 46 -0.03 13.06 -9.00
CA SER A 46 -0.09 12.45 -7.66
C SER A 46 -1.02 11.25 -7.68
N LEU A 47 -0.68 10.21 -6.90
CA LEU A 47 -1.57 9.06 -6.68
C LEU A 47 -2.92 9.43 -6.04
N ARG A 48 -3.03 10.60 -5.40
CA ARG A 48 -4.31 11.10 -4.84
C ARG A 48 -5.32 11.47 -5.92
N GLN A 49 -4.87 11.74 -7.14
CA GLN A 49 -5.73 12.05 -8.28
C GLN A 49 -6.26 10.77 -8.95
N LEU A 50 -5.69 9.61 -8.64
CA LEU A 50 -6.11 8.35 -9.25
C LEU A 50 -7.47 7.91 -8.70
N ASP A 51 -8.36 7.49 -9.59
CA ASP A 51 -9.66 6.96 -9.20
C ASP A 51 -9.55 5.48 -8.80
N TRP A 52 -9.07 5.24 -7.58
CA TRP A 52 -8.92 3.89 -7.02
C TRP A 52 -10.23 3.08 -7.01
N CYS A 53 -11.39 3.75 -6.96
CA CYS A 53 -12.68 3.06 -7.03
C CYS A 53 -12.96 2.44 -8.40
N ASN A 54 -12.31 2.93 -9.46
CA ASN A 54 -12.52 2.48 -10.83
C ASN A 54 -11.21 2.03 -11.52
N HIS A 55 -10.15 1.85 -10.73
CA HIS A 55 -8.83 1.46 -11.20
C HIS A 55 -8.80 -0.01 -11.64
N ASP A 56 -7.98 -0.29 -12.65
CA ASP A 56 -7.67 -1.65 -13.10
C ASP A 56 -6.43 -2.17 -12.38
N TYR A 57 -6.65 -3.12 -11.49
CA TYR A 57 -5.60 -3.76 -10.69
C TYR A 57 -4.94 -4.95 -11.42
N GLY A 58 -5.32 -5.19 -12.68
CA GLY A 58 -4.78 -6.23 -13.55
C GLY A 58 -5.08 -7.66 -13.12
N GLY A 59 -4.55 -8.62 -13.90
CA GLY A 59 -4.63 -10.06 -13.64
C GLY A 59 -6.06 -10.57 -13.43
N HIS A 60 -6.25 -11.49 -12.47
CA HIS A 60 -7.54 -12.09 -12.13
C HIS A 60 -8.45 -11.20 -11.25
N LYS A 61 -8.20 -9.89 -11.16
CA LYS A 61 -9.00 -8.95 -10.35
C LYS A 61 -9.86 -8.06 -11.25
N GLY A 62 -9.33 -7.73 -12.43
CA GLY A 62 -9.94 -6.80 -13.38
C GLY A 62 -10.14 -5.38 -12.82
N PRO A 63 -10.83 -4.52 -13.57
CA PRO A 63 -11.18 -3.19 -13.12
C PRO A 63 -12.25 -3.22 -12.03
N LEU A 64 -12.07 -2.37 -11.03
CA LEU A 64 -13.16 -2.03 -10.14
C LEU A 64 -14.15 -1.10 -10.87
N ARG A 65 -15.40 -1.15 -10.41
CA ARG A 65 -16.50 -0.26 -10.76
C ARG A 65 -17.16 0.17 -9.46
N ALA A 66 -17.10 1.46 -9.16
CA ALA A 66 -17.57 2.02 -7.90
C ALA A 66 -17.04 1.25 -6.66
N GLY A 67 -15.75 0.87 -6.69
CA GLY A 67 -15.04 0.21 -5.59
C GLY A 67 -15.30 -1.29 -5.47
N ARG A 68 -15.95 -1.91 -6.45
CA ARG A 68 -16.27 -3.34 -6.47
C ARG A 68 -15.95 -3.95 -7.83
N GLY A 69 -15.57 -5.22 -7.85
CA GLY A 69 -15.36 -6.00 -9.05
C GLY A 69 -15.88 -7.42 -8.84
N SER A 70 -16.38 -8.03 -9.89
CA SER A 70 -16.67 -9.46 -9.94
C SER A 70 -16.06 -10.01 -11.23
N LEU A 71 -15.10 -10.92 -11.09
CA LEU A 71 -14.54 -11.64 -12.23
C LEU A 71 -15.07 -13.07 -12.20
N HIS A 72 -15.68 -13.48 -13.31
CA HIS A 72 -16.12 -14.85 -13.53
C HIS A 72 -15.15 -15.53 -14.51
N LEU A 73 -14.38 -16.48 -14.01
CA LEU A 73 -13.46 -17.27 -14.81
C LEU A 73 -14.20 -18.50 -15.34
N TYR A 74 -14.15 -18.68 -16.66
CA TYR A 74 -14.67 -19.88 -17.34
C TYR A 74 -13.47 -20.65 -17.88
N ARG A 75 -13.36 -21.93 -17.53
CA ARG A 75 -12.44 -22.85 -18.19
C ARG A 75 -13.23 -23.61 -19.27
N GLN A 76 -12.58 -23.92 -20.39
CA GLN A 76 -13.08 -24.66 -21.56
C GLN A 76 -14.55 -25.13 -21.45
N LEU A 77 -15.43 -24.40 -22.14
CA LEU A 77 -16.78 -24.74 -22.58
C LEU A 77 -17.66 -25.44 -21.52
N ASP A 78 -18.53 -24.63 -20.90
CA ASP A 78 -19.82 -24.98 -20.27
C ASP A 78 -19.88 -25.15 -18.75
N ARG A 79 -18.82 -24.87 -17.99
CA ARG A 79 -18.90 -24.86 -16.50
C ARG A 79 -18.22 -23.64 -15.86
N PRO A 80 -18.85 -22.97 -14.87
CA PRO A 80 -18.19 -21.92 -14.10
C PRO A 80 -16.95 -22.48 -13.41
N HIS A 81 -15.78 -21.85 -13.59
CA HIS A 81 -14.54 -22.28 -12.93
C HIS A 81 -14.38 -21.56 -11.60
N ASP A 82 -14.42 -20.22 -11.58
CA ASP A 82 -14.31 -19.41 -10.35
C ASP A 82 -15.14 -18.12 -10.43
N THR A 83 -15.60 -17.63 -9.28
CA THR A 83 -16.03 -16.23 -9.11
C THR A 83 -15.10 -15.54 -8.13
N ILE A 84 -14.62 -14.35 -8.47
CA ILE A 84 -13.72 -13.56 -7.63
C ILE A 84 -14.36 -12.19 -7.44
N ASN A 85 -14.89 -11.95 -6.24
CA ASN A 85 -15.39 -10.64 -5.84
C ASN A 85 -14.28 -9.87 -5.15
N THR A 86 -14.03 -8.66 -5.63
CA THR A 86 -13.05 -7.74 -5.09
C THR A 86 -13.75 -6.48 -4.61
N ARG A 87 -13.37 -5.96 -3.45
CA ARG A 87 -13.86 -4.70 -2.92
C ARG A 87 -12.71 -3.83 -2.41
N LEU A 88 -12.75 -2.54 -2.73
CA LEU A 88 -11.86 -1.55 -2.15
C LEU A 88 -12.26 -1.29 -0.69
N ALA A 89 -11.39 -1.69 0.24
CA ALA A 89 -11.57 -1.50 1.68
C ALA A 89 -11.03 -0.13 2.14
N GLY A 90 -9.99 0.39 1.48
CA GLY A 90 -9.50 1.74 1.71
C GLY A 90 -8.20 2.03 0.97
N VAL A 91 -7.80 3.30 1.01
CA VAL A 91 -6.52 3.78 0.48
C VAL A 91 -5.90 4.68 1.54
N VAL A 92 -4.65 4.41 1.88
CA VAL A 92 -3.85 5.20 2.82
C VAL A 92 -2.65 5.74 2.07
N TYR A 93 -2.25 6.96 2.38
CA TYR A 93 -1.18 7.65 1.66
C TYR A 93 -0.06 8.03 2.62
N GLY A 94 1.18 7.91 2.18
CA GLY A 94 2.33 8.34 2.96
C GLY A 94 3.60 8.36 2.13
N ASP A 95 4.58 9.09 2.63
CA ASP A 95 5.92 9.20 2.07
C ASP A 95 6.75 8.05 2.65
N LEU A 96 6.96 7.02 1.83
CA LEU A 96 7.59 5.78 2.25
C LEU A 96 9.07 6.00 2.53
N ASP A 97 9.83 6.62 1.63
CA ASP A 97 11.29 6.69 1.73
C ASP A 97 11.83 8.07 2.15
N GLY A 98 10.97 9.08 2.27
CA GLY A 98 11.31 10.44 2.68
C GLY A 98 11.67 11.37 1.52
N ASP A 99 11.42 10.97 0.27
CA ASP A 99 11.71 11.77 -0.93
C ASP A 99 10.64 12.84 -1.23
N ARG A 100 9.58 12.92 -0.41
CA ARG A 100 8.40 13.78 -0.53
C ARG A 100 7.44 13.42 -1.65
N GLN A 101 7.67 12.32 -2.35
CA GLN A 101 6.64 11.65 -3.13
C GLN A 101 5.74 10.86 -2.18
N VAL A 102 4.52 10.58 -2.64
CA VAL A 102 3.50 9.95 -1.81
C VAL A 102 3.08 8.65 -2.47
N GLU A 103 3.38 7.56 -1.79
CA GLU A 103 2.89 6.22 -2.11
C GLU A 103 1.44 6.07 -1.65
N ALA A 104 0.77 5.09 -2.24
CA ALA A 104 -0.56 4.67 -1.84
C ALA A 104 -0.53 3.21 -1.40
N ALA A 105 -0.90 2.95 -0.14
CA ALA A 105 -1.29 1.62 0.32
C ALA A 105 -2.78 1.43 0.01
N VAL A 106 -3.08 0.55 -0.95
CA VAL A 106 -4.43 0.19 -1.35
C VAL A 106 -4.81 -1.14 -0.72
N ILE A 107 -5.91 -1.16 0.03
CA ILE A 107 -6.39 -2.36 0.71
C ILE A 107 -7.59 -2.90 -0.06
N LEU A 108 -7.46 -4.11 -0.59
CA LEU A 108 -8.53 -4.84 -1.25
C LEU A 108 -8.96 -6.03 -0.39
N HIS A 109 -10.27 -6.20 -0.28
CA HIS A 109 -10.90 -7.40 0.24
C HIS A 109 -11.33 -8.28 -0.93
N ILE A 110 -10.90 -9.54 -0.93
CA ILE A 110 -11.09 -10.47 -2.03
C ILE A 110 -11.75 -11.74 -1.49
N VAL A 111 -12.87 -12.11 -2.10
CA VAL A 111 -13.56 -13.37 -1.84
C VAL A 111 -13.59 -14.16 -3.15
N SER A 112 -13.07 -15.38 -3.11
CA SER A 112 -13.05 -16.31 -4.23
C SER A 112 -13.93 -17.52 -3.94
N TRP A 113 -14.82 -17.86 -4.88
CA TRP A 113 -15.60 -19.10 -4.85
C TRP A 113 -15.09 -20.04 -5.93
N PHE A 114 -14.74 -21.25 -5.50
CA PHE A 114 -14.23 -22.34 -6.32
C PHE A 114 -15.27 -23.47 -6.32
N PRO A 115 -16.17 -23.54 -7.31
CA PRO A 115 -17.04 -24.69 -7.50
C PRO A 115 -16.20 -25.97 -7.69
N GLY A 116 -16.30 -26.88 -6.71
CA GLY A 116 -15.77 -28.24 -6.81
C GLY A 116 -16.85 -29.23 -7.28
N PRO A 117 -16.47 -30.49 -7.54
CA PRO A 117 -17.40 -31.52 -8.01
C PRO A 117 -18.50 -31.89 -7.00
N THR A 118 -18.24 -31.69 -5.70
CA THR A 118 -19.15 -32.06 -4.60
C THR A 118 -19.47 -30.90 -3.67
N GLU A 119 -18.63 -29.87 -3.61
CA GLU A 119 -18.79 -28.73 -2.72
C GLU A 119 -18.21 -27.47 -3.35
N THR A 120 -18.75 -26.30 -2.99
CA THR A 120 -18.12 -25.01 -3.31
C THR A 120 -17.17 -24.63 -2.19
N ARG A 121 -15.91 -24.37 -2.53
CA ARG A 121 -14.92 -23.84 -1.58
C ARG A 121 -14.92 -22.32 -1.66
N THR A 122 -14.75 -21.68 -0.51
CA THR A 122 -14.61 -20.22 -0.42
C THR A 122 -13.26 -19.90 0.17
N SER A 123 -12.56 -18.94 -0.42
CA SER A 123 -11.37 -18.32 0.16
C SER A 123 -11.61 -16.83 0.32
N GLU A 124 -11.24 -16.30 1.48
CA GLU A 124 -11.34 -14.88 1.79
C GLU A 124 -9.95 -14.38 2.18
N ARG A 125 -9.54 -13.25 1.60
CA ARG A 125 -8.29 -12.59 1.96
C ARG A 125 -8.43 -11.08 1.90
N THR A 126 -7.61 -10.40 2.68
CA THR A 126 -7.37 -8.97 2.55
C THR A 126 -5.93 -8.80 2.06
N THR A 127 -5.75 -8.03 0.99
CA THR A 127 -4.43 -7.79 0.41
C THR A 127 -4.15 -6.30 0.45
N LEU A 128 -2.97 -5.93 0.94
CA LEU A 128 -2.42 -4.59 0.84
C LEU A 128 -1.50 -4.54 -0.37
N TYR A 129 -1.74 -3.58 -1.27
CA TYR A 129 -0.88 -3.25 -2.40
C TYR A 129 -0.22 -1.92 -2.14
N LEU A 130 1.07 -1.81 -2.40
CA LEU A 130 1.79 -0.55 -2.35
C LEU A 130 2.01 -0.06 -3.78
N TYR A 131 1.64 1.19 -4.05
CA TYR A 131 1.84 1.84 -5.33
C TYR A 131 2.70 3.08 -5.17
N GLN A 132 3.54 3.33 -6.19
CA GLN A 132 4.22 4.60 -6.43
C GLN A 132 3.76 5.21 -7.75
N LEU A 133 3.99 6.51 -7.93
CA LEU A 133 3.78 7.16 -9.22
C LEU A 133 5.06 7.05 -10.06
N GLY A 134 5.05 6.19 -11.07
CA GLY A 134 6.12 6.08 -12.05
C GLY A 134 5.94 7.04 -13.25
N PRO A 135 6.90 7.04 -14.19
CA PRO A 135 6.87 7.92 -15.37
C PRO A 135 5.65 7.69 -16.29
N THR A 136 5.11 6.47 -16.32
CA THR A 136 4.01 6.06 -17.18
C THR A 136 2.67 5.94 -16.44
N GLY A 137 2.65 6.16 -15.12
CA GLY A 137 1.45 6.00 -14.29
C GLY A 137 1.73 5.28 -12.96
N PRO A 138 0.68 4.80 -12.27
CA PRO A 138 0.85 4.06 -11.02
C PRO A 138 1.56 2.73 -11.27
N THR A 139 2.58 2.43 -10.45
CA THR A 139 3.35 1.18 -10.49
C THR A 139 3.20 0.47 -9.15
N GLU A 140 2.83 -0.81 -9.16
CA GLU A 140 2.82 -1.65 -7.96
C GLU A 140 4.27 -1.91 -7.52
N LEU A 141 4.62 -1.47 -6.31
CA LEU A 141 5.91 -1.74 -5.67
C LEU A 141 5.94 -3.10 -4.98
N GLY A 142 4.78 -3.57 -4.53
CA GLY A 142 4.65 -4.86 -3.88
C GLY A 142 3.28 -5.06 -3.27
N ARG A 143 3.06 -6.26 -2.75
CA ARG A 143 1.81 -6.63 -2.11
C ARG A 143 2.01 -7.65 -1.01
N VAL A 144 1.08 -7.67 -0.07
CA VAL A 144 1.06 -8.67 0.99
C VAL A 144 -0.37 -9.00 1.40
N ASP A 145 -0.65 -10.28 1.62
CA ASP A 145 -1.87 -10.72 2.27
C ASP A 145 -1.74 -10.48 3.77
N VAL A 146 -2.71 -9.78 4.34
CA VAL A 146 -2.77 -9.40 5.76
C VAL A 146 -3.79 -10.27 6.48
N ALA A 147 -3.56 -10.50 7.78
CA ALA A 147 -4.47 -11.30 8.58
C ALA A 147 -5.79 -10.56 8.85
N GLY A 148 -6.81 -10.84 8.04
CA GLY A 148 -8.17 -10.31 8.20
C GLY A 148 -8.31 -8.82 7.87
N PRO A 149 -9.43 -8.18 8.29
CA PRO A 149 -9.71 -6.79 7.92
C PRO A 149 -8.72 -5.79 8.53
N VAL A 150 -8.26 -4.83 7.72
CA VAL A 150 -7.36 -3.75 8.17
C VAL A 150 -8.14 -2.59 8.76
N ARG A 151 -7.71 -2.10 9.92
CA ARG A 151 -8.28 -0.94 10.62
C ARG A 151 -7.47 0.33 10.43
N ALA A 152 -6.14 0.22 10.41
CA ALA A 152 -5.26 1.36 10.24
C ALA A 152 -3.95 0.95 9.58
N VAL A 153 -3.35 1.89 8.85
CA VAL A 153 -2.03 1.75 8.24
C VAL A 153 -1.20 2.98 8.56
N THR A 154 0.08 2.78 8.86
CA THR A 154 1.09 3.85 8.93
C THR A 154 2.16 3.55 7.90
N ILE A 155 2.52 4.52 7.07
CA ILE A 155 3.63 4.44 6.12
C ILE A 155 4.71 5.41 6.58
N HIS A 156 5.93 4.91 6.78
CA HIS A 156 7.08 5.73 7.18
C HIS A 156 8.41 5.02 7.00
N ARG A 157 9.42 5.71 6.45
CA ARG A 157 10.84 5.31 6.46
C ARG A 157 11.09 3.86 6.02
N GLY A 158 10.53 3.46 4.88
CA GLY A 158 10.63 2.12 4.30
C GLY A 158 9.75 1.08 4.99
N VAL A 159 8.92 1.49 5.95
CA VAL A 159 8.12 0.61 6.79
C VAL A 159 6.62 0.90 6.62
N ILE A 160 5.85 -0.18 6.58
CA ILE A 160 4.39 -0.16 6.61
C ILE A 160 3.94 -0.91 7.85
N ASP A 161 3.39 -0.20 8.83
CA ASP A 161 2.75 -0.82 10.00
C ASP A 161 1.25 -0.96 9.74
N VAL A 162 0.75 -2.19 9.80
CA VAL A 162 -0.67 -2.53 9.60
C VAL A 162 -1.28 -2.92 10.93
N VAL A 163 -2.45 -2.36 11.24
CA VAL A 163 -3.24 -2.74 12.42
C VAL A 163 -4.53 -3.41 11.95
N GLY A 164 -4.68 -4.70 12.28
CA GLY A 164 -5.88 -5.48 12.01
C GLY A 164 -7.07 -5.07 12.89
N ALA A 165 -8.28 -5.52 12.52
CA ALA A 165 -9.49 -5.30 13.29
C ALA A 165 -9.44 -5.91 14.70
N ASP A 166 -8.74 -7.05 14.84
CA ASP A 166 -8.44 -7.72 16.10
C ASP A 166 -7.32 -7.05 16.93
N ARG A 167 -6.80 -5.91 16.44
CA ARG A 167 -5.68 -5.14 17.01
C ARG A 167 -4.32 -5.82 16.91
N ARG A 168 -4.19 -6.93 16.17
CA ARG A 168 -2.85 -7.41 15.78
C ARG A 168 -2.15 -6.34 14.96
N ARG A 169 -0.83 -6.29 15.12
CA ARG A 169 0.05 -5.37 14.40
C ARG A 169 1.05 -6.17 13.60
N GLU A 170 1.06 -5.95 12.31
CA GLU A 170 2.01 -6.53 11.38
C GLU A 170 2.88 -5.38 10.86
N ARG A 171 4.17 -5.66 10.71
CA ARG A 171 5.14 -4.69 10.20
C ARG A 171 5.69 -5.26 8.91
N TYR A 172 5.68 -4.46 7.86
CA TYR A 172 6.28 -4.80 6.59
C TYR A 172 7.38 -3.81 6.26
N GLN A 173 8.46 -4.29 5.67
CA GLN A 173 9.53 -3.47 5.15
C GLN A 173 9.55 -3.60 3.64
N HIS A 174 9.64 -2.46 2.96
CA HIS A 174 9.87 -2.43 1.52
C HIS A 174 11.36 -2.72 1.24
N GLN A 175 11.64 -3.75 0.45
CA GLN A 175 12.98 -4.21 0.09
C GLN A 175 13.26 -4.01 -1.40
N GLY A 176 13.02 -2.80 -1.93
CA GLY A 176 13.27 -2.50 -3.33
C GLY A 176 12.49 -3.43 -4.27
N ASP A 177 13.19 -4.08 -5.20
CA ASP A 177 12.59 -4.97 -6.20
C ASP A 177 11.95 -6.24 -5.58
N ASP A 178 12.34 -6.62 -4.37
CA ASP A 178 11.78 -7.78 -3.65
C ASP A 178 10.40 -7.51 -3.03
N GLY A 179 9.92 -6.26 -3.11
CA GLY A 179 8.59 -5.87 -2.68
C GLY A 179 8.44 -5.73 -1.16
N LEU A 180 7.31 -6.18 -0.61
CA LEU A 180 6.98 -6.05 0.82
C LEU A 180 7.28 -7.34 1.59
N VAL A 181 8.13 -7.24 2.60
CA VAL A 181 8.53 -8.38 3.45
C VAL A 181 8.03 -8.19 4.87
N LEU A 182 7.39 -9.21 5.44
CA LEU A 182 6.97 -9.20 6.85
C LEU A 182 8.20 -9.18 7.75
N VAL A 183 8.28 -8.19 8.63
CA VAL A 183 9.31 -8.08 9.67
C VAL A 183 8.79 -8.82 10.90
N PRO A 184 9.43 -9.94 11.31
CA PRO A 184 9.06 -10.63 12.54
C PRO A 184 9.16 -9.67 13.73
N ARG A 185 8.25 -9.79 14.68
CA ARG A 185 8.43 -9.11 15.97
C ARG A 185 9.65 -9.74 16.64
N SER A 186 10.59 -8.90 17.06
CA SER A 186 11.64 -9.36 17.98
C SER A 186 10.96 -9.95 19.23
N PRO A 187 11.39 -11.13 19.70
CA PRO A 187 10.83 -11.78 20.88
C PRO A 187 10.99 -10.94 22.16
#